data_AF-A0A562TPR9-F1
#
_entry.id   AF-A0A562TPR9-F1
#
_cell.length_a   1.000
_cell.length_b   1.000
_cell.length_c   1.000
_cell.angle_alpha   90.00
_cell.angle_beta   90.00
_cell.angle_gamma   90.00
#
_symmetry.space_group_name_H-M   'P 1'
#
loop_
_entity.id
_entity.type
_entity.pdbx_description
1 polymer ?
#
loop_
_entity_poly.entity_id
_entity_poly.type
_entity_poly.pdbx_seq_one_letter_code
_entity_poly.pdbx_strand_id
1 'polypeptide(L)'
;MAKTNRQHTTKASDKALKAADETKPKDGKAAPKAKSSRPKVSNTKEPENSGTAHEKIEEPLPISSPKIEMEVHHHPQLDHKPKPWKEYLLEGLMIFIAVMMGFIAENVREAITNHQHVKELTSQLVQDLKTDTAQLNEIYQFETNILKTDDSLVSVLQLPLKDEDIGHIQKLVANSHSISLFHPSAGAIFAIKNELHLKQFSSSKIISYIAAYERHTELLHTAQDIALQYQRSFVDPFLLKHFTAANLSAAFGGHKLEKPEMRNLSQEDITQLGVDMVLIRIVTDELLRDNRKIKYDVITLLQYVKERYQPDEE
;
A
#
# COMPACT_ATOMS: atom_id res chain seq x y z
N MET A 1 37.35 -63.69 16.26
CA MET A 1 37.52 -62.24 16.43
C MET A 1 36.23 -61.66 17.01
N ALA A 2 36.36 -60.78 18.01
CA ALA A 2 35.35 -60.35 18.99
C ALA A 2 34.04 -59.81 18.36
N LYS A 3 32.81 -60.12 18.85
CA LYS A 3 32.14 -59.76 20.14
C LYS A 3 32.11 -58.22 20.34
N THR A 4 31.02 -57.50 20.59
CA THR A 4 29.70 -57.82 21.16
C THR A 4 28.72 -56.65 20.97
N ASN A 5 27.45 -57.02 20.77
CA ASN A 5 26.17 -56.33 20.96
C ASN A 5 26.02 -55.46 22.23
N ARG A 6 25.29 -54.32 22.17
CA ARG A 6 24.25 -53.98 23.18
C ARG A 6 23.37 -52.80 22.76
N GLN A 7 22.08 -53.10 22.72
CA GLN A 7 20.95 -52.18 22.66
C GLN A 7 20.54 -51.69 24.07
N HIS A 8 19.72 -50.62 24.08
CA HIS A 8 18.57 -50.34 24.99
C HIS A 8 18.87 -50.06 26.49
N THR A 9 18.16 -49.20 27.24
CA THR A 9 16.81 -48.61 27.16
C THR A 9 16.62 -47.55 28.27
N THR A 10 15.81 -46.51 28.02
CA THR A 10 14.80 -45.83 28.89
C THR A 10 15.22 -45.32 30.30
N LYS A 11 14.74 -44.21 30.88
CA LYS A 11 13.34 -43.74 30.99
C LYS A 11 13.30 -42.43 31.82
N ALA A 12 12.33 -41.56 31.50
CA ALA A 12 11.55 -40.68 32.39
C ALA A 12 12.23 -39.61 33.26
N SER A 13 11.81 -38.35 33.06
CA SER A 13 11.12 -37.58 34.11
C SER A 13 10.25 -36.48 33.49
N ASP A 14 9.00 -36.86 33.20
CA ASP A 14 7.85 -35.97 33.14
C ASP A 14 7.14 -36.04 34.50
N LYS A 15 7.12 -34.92 35.24
CA LYS A 15 6.25 -34.56 36.39
C LYS A 15 6.91 -33.32 37.02
N ALA A 16 6.26 -32.19 37.30
CA ALA A 16 4.86 -31.96 37.55
C ALA A 16 4.52 -30.47 37.33
N LEU A 17 3.38 -30.21 36.68
CA LEU A 17 2.65 -28.94 36.76
C LEU A 17 1.25 -29.29 37.27
N LYS A 18 0.96 -28.90 38.52
CA LYS A 18 -0.32 -28.85 39.26
C LYS A 18 0.07 -28.56 40.73
N ALA A 19 -0.54 -27.71 41.52
CA ALA A 19 -1.66 -26.77 41.39
C ALA A 19 -1.71 -25.98 42.73
N ALA A 20 -2.42 -24.84 42.71
CA ALA A 20 -3.00 -24.14 43.87
C ALA A 20 -1.97 -23.48 44.85
N ASP A 21 -2.24 -22.37 45.51
CA ASP A 21 -3.53 -21.82 45.90
C ASP A 21 -3.43 -20.33 46.27
N GLU A 22 -4.58 -19.67 46.11
CA GLU A 22 -5.11 -18.48 46.78
C GLU A 22 -4.20 -17.59 47.65
N THR A 23 -4.19 -16.29 47.31
CA THR A 23 -4.57 -15.22 48.27
C THR A 23 -4.99 -13.95 47.51
N LYS A 24 -6.28 -13.66 47.55
CA LYS A 24 -6.85 -12.29 47.50
C LYS A 24 -7.28 -11.99 48.95
N PRO A 25 -7.30 -10.73 49.42
CA PRO A 25 -8.32 -9.79 48.93
C PRO A 25 -7.95 -8.28 48.93
N LYS A 26 -8.67 -7.55 48.04
CA LYS A 26 -9.26 -6.20 48.23
C LYS A 26 -8.30 -4.99 48.35
N ASP A 27 -8.51 -3.82 47.75
CA ASP A 27 -9.65 -3.14 47.12
C ASP A 27 -9.11 -1.99 46.23
N GLY A 28 -9.90 -1.57 45.22
CA GLY A 28 -9.93 -0.15 44.82
C GLY A 28 -9.59 0.23 43.37
N LYS A 29 -10.61 0.77 42.69
CA LYS A 29 -10.60 1.71 41.56
C LYS A 29 -10.56 1.17 40.12
N ALA A 30 -11.79 0.88 39.66
CA ALA A 30 -12.44 1.27 38.40
C ALA A 30 -11.57 1.74 37.19
N ALA A 31 -11.72 0.99 36.10
CA ALA A 31 -11.28 1.32 34.75
C ALA A 31 -12.12 2.44 34.10
N PRO A 32 -11.54 3.31 33.23
CA PRO A 32 -12.30 4.32 32.52
C PRO A 32 -12.90 3.76 31.23
N LYS A 33 -14.22 3.87 31.09
CA LYS A 33 -14.93 3.71 29.80
C LYS A 33 -14.70 4.97 28.94
N ALA A 34 -14.18 4.77 27.74
CA ALA A 34 -14.06 5.80 26.73
C ALA A 34 -15.44 6.35 26.34
N LYS A 35 -15.61 7.67 26.52
CA LYS A 35 -16.77 8.43 26.05
C LYS A 35 -16.50 8.90 24.63
N SER A 36 -17.36 8.48 23.71
CA SER A 36 -17.49 9.07 22.37
C SER A 36 -18.16 10.44 22.49
N SER A 37 -17.43 11.51 22.17
CA SER A 37 -17.95 12.87 22.05
C SER A 37 -18.09 13.25 20.58
N ARG A 38 -19.34 13.53 20.15
CA ARG A 38 -19.67 14.09 18.83
C ARG A 38 -20.11 15.56 19.01
N PRO A 39 -19.72 16.52 18.14
CA PRO A 39 -20.20 17.89 18.23
C PRO A 39 -21.60 18.09 17.60
N LYS A 40 -22.35 19.05 18.14
CA LYS A 40 -23.62 19.58 17.60
C LYS A 40 -23.38 20.41 16.34
N VAL A 41 -24.16 20.19 15.28
CA VAL A 41 -24.42 21.17 14.20
C VAL A 41 -25.92 21.18 13.86
N SER A 42 -26.34 22.38 13.47
CA SER A 42 -27.68 22.94 13.20
C SER A 42 -28.57 22.20 12.19
N ASN A 43 -29.88 22.37 12.40
CA ASN A 43 -31.03 22.02 11.54
C ASN A 43 -31.00 22.66 10.15
N THR A 44 -31.54 21.95 9.15
CA THR A 44 -32.63 22.40 8.22
C THR A 44 -33.30 21.16 7.60
N LYS A 45 -34.57 21.33 7.19
CA LYS A 45 -35.70 20.39 7.08
C LYS A 45 -35.75 19.57 5.79
N GLU A 46 -36.40 18.41 5.87
CA GLU A 46 -37.39 17.90 4.88
C GLU A 46 -38.51 17.12 5.62
N PRO A 47 -39.75 17.04 5.07
CA PRO A 47 -40.93 16.63 5.84
C PRO A 47 -41.40 15.20 5.58
N GLU A 48 -41.93 14.55 6.62
CA GLU A 48 -42.84 13.40 6.48
C GLU A 48 -44.21 13.70 7.11
N ASN A 49 -45.22 13.51 6.27
CA ASN A 49 -46.52 12.86 6.46
C ASN A 49 -47.10 12.69 7.88
N SER A 50 -48.35 13.15 8.06
CA SER A 50 -49.27 12.58 9.06
C SER A 50 -50.72 12.79 8.63
N GLY A 51 -51.58 11.79 8.90
CA GLY A 51 -52.95 12.06 9.32
C GLY A 51 -54.03 11.18 8.69
N THR A 52 -54.41 10.11 9.41
CA THR A 52 -55.72 9.46 9.32
C THR A 52 -56.62 9.97 10.44
N ALA A 53 -57.86 10.37 10.15
CA ALA A 53 -59.01 10.24 11.04
C ALA A 53 -60.33 10.37 10.25
N HIS A 54 -61.28 9.48 10.55
CA HIS A 54 -62.62 9.38 9.99
C HIS A 54 -63.59 10.39 10.61
N GLU A 55 -64.54 10.92 9.83
CA GLU A 55 -65.81 11.44 10.35
C GLU A 55 -67.01 11.13 9.41
N LYS A 56 -67.97 10.40 10.02
CA LYS A 56 -69.45 10.42 9.97
C LYS A 56 -70.25 10.67 8.67
N ILE A 57 -71.27 9.82 8.51
CA ILE A 57 -72.26 9.73 7.42
C ILE A 57 -73.48 10.63 7.70
N GLU A 58 -73.96 11.34 6.67
CA GLU A 58 -75.36 11.79 6.49
C GLU A 58 -75.86 11.33 5.09
N GLU A 59 -77.12 10.87 5.03
CA GLU A 59 -77.86 10.41 3.84
C GLU A 59 -78.99 11.44 3.50
N PRO A 60 -79.67 11.40 2.32
CA PRO A 60 -79.47 12.36 1.23
C PRO A 60 -80.67 13.30 0.97
N LEU A 61 -80.44 14.39 0.21
CA LEU A 61 -81.49 15.14 -0.51
C LEU A 61 -81.37 14.88 -2.04
N PRO A 62 -82.49 14.81 -2.79
CA PRO A 62 -82.48 14.29 -4.15
C PRO A 62 -82.03 15.37 -5.14
N ILE A 63 -80.94 15.11 -5.87
CA ILE A 63 -80.52 15.96 -7.00
C ILE A 63 -80.67 15.14 -8.27
N SER A 64 -81.64 15.58 -9.08
CA SER A 64 -81.89 15.24 -10.48
C SER A 64 -80.64 14.84 -11.26
N SER A 65 -80.62 13.62 -11.79
CA SER A 65 -79.59 13.13 -12.71
C SER A 65 -79.44 14.06 -13.91
N PRO A 66 -78.30 14.75 -14.11
CA PRO A 66 -77.94 15.16 -15.45
C PRO A 66 -77.52 13.90 -16.20
N LYS A 67 -78.16 13.65 -17.33
CA LYS A 67 -77.72 12.67 -18.31
C LYS A 67 -76.27 13.02 -18.67
N ILE A 68 -75.31 12.29 -18.10
CA ILE A 68 -73.94 12.31 -18.60
C ILE A 68 -74.02 11.59 -19.93
N GLU A 69 -74.20 12.36 -21.00
CA GLU A 69 -73.82 11.90 -22.32
C GLU A 69 -72.31 11.67 -22.23
N MET A 70 -71.95 10.40 -22.09
CA MET A 70 -70.60 9.96 -22.42
C MET A 70 -70.41 10.33 -23.88
N GLU A 71 -69.75 11.46 -24.13
CA GLU A 71 -69.25 11.81 -25.44
C GLU A 71 -68.26 10.69 -25.79
N VAL A 72 -68.79 9.68 -26.47
CA VAL A 72 -67.98 8.64 -27.08
C VAL A 72 -67.24 9.40 -28.17
N HIS A 73 -66.03 9.86 -27.87
CA HIS A 73 -65.13 10.34 -28.90
C HIS A 73 -64.99 9.19 -29.89
N HIS A 74 -65.75 9.28 -31.00
CA HIS A 74 -65.51 8.49 -32.17
C HIS A 74 -64.06 8.79 -32.53
N HIS A 75 -63.19 7.84 -32.20
CA HIS A 75 -61.84 7.86 -32.76
C HIS A 75 -62.07 8.01 -34.26
N PRO A 76 -61.40 8.96 -34.93
CA PRO A 76 -61.50 9.08 -36.37
C PRO A 76 -61.36 7.67 -36.93
N GLN A 77 -62.37 7.20 -37.66
CA GLN A 77 -62.23 5.98 -38.44
C GLN A 77 -61.12 6.28 -39.43
N LEU A 78 -59.88 6.05 -39.01
CA LEU A 78 -58.75 5.94 -39.90
C LEU A 78 -59.13 4.74 -40.75
N ASP A 79 -59.68 4.99 -41.94
CA ASP A 79 -59.84 3.98 -42.96
C ASP A 79 -58.52 3.22 -43.03
N HIS A 80 -58.48 2.02 -42.44
CA HIS A 80 -57.32 1.14 -42.47
C HIS A 80 -57.28 0.55 -43.88
N LYS A 81 -56.97 1.39 -44.87
CA LYS A 81 -56.46 0.89 -46.14
C LYS A 81 -55.21 0.09 -45.77
N PRO A 82 -55.18 -1.23 -46.06
CA PRO A 82 -54.04 -2.04 -45.73
C PRO A 82 -52.82 -1.40 -46.38
N LYS A 83 -51.84 -1.00 -45.57
CA LYS A 83 -50.61 -0.39 -46.10
C LYS A 83 -49.97 -1.39 -47.06
N PRO A 84 -49.46 -0.96 -48.22
CA PRO A 84 -48.71 -1.84 -49.09
C PRO A 84 -47.55 -2.44 -48.29
N TRP A 85 -47.30 -3.74 -48.43
CA TRP A 85 -46.25 -4.47 -47.70
C TRP A 85 -44.87 -3.79 -47.71
N LYS A 86 -44.59 -3.01 -48.76
CA LYS A 86 -43.38 -2.19 -48.90
C LYS A 86 -43.25 -1.12 -47.81
N GLU A 87 -44.35 -0.52 -47.37
CA GLU A 87 -44.37 0.47 -46.27
C GLU A 87 -44.05 -0.20 -44.94
N TYR A 88 -44.60 -1.38 -44.64
CA TYR A 88 -44.22 -2.14 -43.45
C TYR A 88 -42.75 -2.56 -43.45
N LEU A 89 -42.21 -2.95 -44.61
CA LEU A 89 -40.79 -3.24 -44.75
C LEU A 89 -39.93 -1.99 -44.53
N LEU A 90 -40.36 -0.83 -45.05
CA LEU A 90 -39.66 0.44 -44.87
C LEU A 90 -39.71 0.94 -43.41
N GLU A 91 -40.87 0.82 -42.75
CA GLU A 91 -41.06 1.12 -41.33
C GLU A 91 -40.21 0.19 -40.45
N GLY A 92 -40.21 -1.11 -40.75
CA GLY A 92 -39.35 -2.09 -40.09
C GLY A 92 -37.86 -1.81 -40.31
N LEU A 93 -37.46 -1.45 -41.54
CA LEU A 93 -36.10 -1.07 -41.87
C LEU A 93 -35.67 0.21 -41.16
N MET A 94 -36.56 1.21 -41.04
CA MET A 94 -36.29 2.45 -40.30
C MET A 94 -36.02 2.17 -38.82
N ILE A 95 -36.88 1.37 -38.17
CA ILE A 95 -36.70 0.99 -36.76
C ILE A 95 -35.42 0.15 -36.60
N PHE A 96 -35.19 -0.80 -37.50
CA PHE A 96 -33.98 -1.63 -37.49
C PHE A 96 -32.71 -0.78 -37.59
N ILE A 97 -32.65 0.16 -38.54
CA ILE A 97 -31.51 1.07 -38.69
C ILE A 97 -31.36 1.95 -37.45
N ALA A 98 -32.45 2.48 -36.88
CA ALA A 98 -32.40 3.31 -35.69
C ALA A 98 -31.79 2.56 -34.49
N VAL A 99 -32.23 1.34 -34.24
CA VAL A 99 -31.70 0.49 -33.15
C VAL A 99 -30.26 0.07 -33.44
N MET A 100 -29.95 -0.33 -34.67
CA MET A 100 -28.59 -0.71 -35.08
C MET A 100 -27.60 0.46 -34.93
N MET A 101 -27.99 1.67 -35.36
CA MET A 101 -27.16 2.87 -35.22
C MET A 101 -26.99 3.26 -33.75
N GLY A 102 -28.02 3.11 -32.91
CA GLY A 102 -27.90 3.30 -31.47
C GLY A 102 -26.85 2.37 -30.84
N PHE A 103 -26.89 1.08 -31.21
CA PHE A 103 -25.90 0.11 -30.77
C PHE A 103 -24.47 0.44 -31.27
N ILE A 104 -24.31 0.81 -32.54
CA ILE A 104 -23.00 1.21 -33.09
C ILE A 104 -22.48 2.47 -32.39
N ALA A 105 -23.33 3.48 -32.19
CA ALA A 105 -22.96 4.73 -31.54
C ALA A 105 -22.48 4.51 -30.10
N GLU A 106 -23.15 3.66 -29.33
CA GLU A 106 -22.73 3.33 -27.97
C GLU A 106 -21.38 2.60 -27.95
N ASN A 107 -21.18 1.61 -28.83
CA ASN A 107 -19.88 0.92 -28.93
C ASN A 107 -18.74 1.87 -29.31
N VAL A 108 -18.99 2.82 -30.21
CA VAL A 108 -17.99 3.83 -30.61
C VAL A 108 -17.70 4.78 -29.46
N ARG A 109 -18.74 5.27 -28.77
CA ARG A 109 -18.60 6.15 -27.61
C ARG A 109 -17.80 5.47 -26.49
N GLU A 110 -18.16 4.23 -26.14
CA GLU A 110 -17.47 3.44 -25.13
C GLU A 110 -15.99 3.23 -25.51
N ALA A 111 -15.71 2.91 -26.77
CA ALA A 111 -14.33 2.74 -27.25
C ALA A 111 -13.49 4.03 -27.09
N ILE A 112 -14.07 5.21 -27.39
CA ILE A 112 -13.40 6.50 -27.23
C ILE A 112 -13.15 6.80 -25.75
N THR A 113 -14.17 6.68 -24.90
CA THR A 113 -14.06 6.92 -23.46
C THR A 113 -13.04 5.99 -22.81
N ASN A 114 -13.07 4.69 -23.14
CA ASN A 114 -12.09 3.73 -22.65
C ASN A 114 -10.67 4.05 -23.10
N HIS A 115 -10.48 4.52 -24.34
CA HIS A 115 -9.16 4.91 -24.83
C HIS A 115 -8.61 6.13 -24.07
N GLN A 116 -9.44 7.16 -23.84
CA GLN A 116 -9.06 8.32 -23.04
C GLN A 116 -8.70 7.92 -21.60
N HIS A 117 -9.55 7.11 -20.96
CA HIS A 117 -9.32 6.66 -19.60
C HIS A 117 -8.03 5.83 -19.45
N VAL A 118 -7.77 4.91 -20.38
CA VAL A 118 -6.51 4.16 -20.44
C VAL A 118 -5.32 5.10 -20.55
N LYS A 119 -5.42 6.13 -21.41
CA LYS A 119 -4.35 7.11 -21.61
C LYS A 119 -4.06 7.86 -20.32
N GLU A 120 -5.08 8.40 -19.66
CA GLU A 120 -4.96 9.11 -18.37
C GLU A 120 -4.26 8.26 -17.31
N LEU A 121 -4.70 7.02 -17.11
CA LEU A 121 -4.08 6.10 -16.13
C LEU A 121 -2.62 5.79 -16.49
N THR A 122 -2.31 5.60 -17.77
CA THR A 122 -0.94 5.34 -18.19
C THR A 122 -0.04 6.58 -18.10
N SER A 123 -0.56 7.79 -18.29
CA SER A 123 0.17 9.03 -18.03
C SER A 123 0.49 9.19 -16.55
N GLN A 124 -0.48 8.91 -15.66
CA GLN A 124 -0.25 8.89 -14.21
C GLN A 124 0.81 7.84 -13.83
N LEU A 125 0.73 6.64 -14.43
CA LEU A 125 1.73 5.60 -14.21
C LEU A 125 3.13 6.05 -14.64
N VAL A 126 3.26 6.75 -15.77
CA VAL A 126 4.56 7.31 -16.19
C VAL A 126 5.11 8.28 -15.14
N GLN A 127 4.27 9.13 -14.57
CA GLN A 127 4.69 10.10 -13.55
C GLN A 127 5.08 9.42 -12.23
N ASP A 128 4.31 8.43 -11.79
CA ASP A 128 4.63 7.58 -10.63
C ASP A 128 6.00 6.90 -10.82
N LEU A 129 6.23 6.28 -11.98
CA LEU A 129 7.49 5.58 -12.28
C LEU A 129 8.70 6.53 -12.41
N LYS A 130 8.51 7.75 -12.92
CA LYS A 130 9.55 8.80 -12.91
C LYS A 130 9.94 9.18 -11.49
N THR A 131 8.95 9.36 -10.62
CA THR A 131 9.14 9.69 -9.20
C THR A 131 9.89 8.56 -8.48
N ASP A 132 9.45 7.32 -8.68
CA ASP A 132 10.09 6.13 -8.10
C ASP A 132 11.53 5.98 -8.60
N THR A 133 11.79 6.23 -9.90
CA THR A 133 13.15 6.22 -10.46
C THR A 133 14.05 7.25 -9.79
N ALA A 134 13.57 8.47 -9.57
CA ALA A 134 14.33 9.52 -8.89
C ALA A 134 14.67 9.12 -7.45
N GLN A 135 13.68 8.64 -6.70
CA GLN A 135 13.88 8.18 -5.33
C GLN A 135 14.87 7.00 -5.26
N LEU A 136 14.75 6.00 -6.14
CA LEU A 136 15.68 4.87 -6.21
C LEU A 136 17.12 5.31 -6.48
N ASN A 137 17.33 6.33 -7.31
CA ASN A 137 18.65 6.89 -7.56
C ASN A 137 19.25 7.54 -6.30
N GLU A 138 18.46 8.32 -5.57
CA GLU A 138 18.89 8.96 -4.32
C GLU A 138 19.25 7.91 -3.28
N ILE A 139 18.37 6.92 -3.07
CA ILE A 139 18.60 5.80 -2.16
C ILE A 139 19.87 5.05 -2.56
N TYR A 140 20.07 4.75 -3.85
CA TYR A 140 21.26 4.04 -4.31
C TYR A 140 22.56 4.79 -3.94
N GLN A 141 22.60 6.11 -4.14
CA GLN A 141 23.77 6.91 -3.77
C GLN A 141 23.98 6.92 -2.25
N PHE A 142 22.90 7.06 -1.49
CA PHE A 142 22.93 7.05 -0.04
C PHE A 142 23.47 5.71 0.50
N GLU A 143 22.84 4.60 0.13
CA GLU A 143 23.21 3.26 0.58
C GLU A 143 24.62 2.86 0.11
N THR A 144 25.06 3.35 -1.05
CA THR A 144 26.46 3.15 -1.49
C THR A 144 27.46 3.82 -0.54
N ASN A 145 27.12 4.97 0.04
CA ASN A 145 27.97 5.64 1.02
C ASN A 145 27.90 4.97 2.39
N ILE A 146 26.73 4.44 2.78
CA ILE A 146 26.58 3.62 3.98
C ILE A 146 27.45 2.36 3.85
N LEU A 147 27.36 1.63 2.74
CA LEU A 147 28.17 0.43 2.52
C LEU A 147 29.68 0.69 2.63
N LYS A 148 30.17 1.81 2.08
CA LYS A 148 31.59 2.21 2.22
C LYS A 148 31.97 2.53 3.67
N THR A 149 31.03 3.12 4.42
CA THR A 149 31.19 3.41 5.84
C THR A 149 31.25 2.11 6.63
N ASP A 150 30.35 1.16 6.35
CA ASP A 150 30.30 -0.17 6.96
C ASP A 150 31.59 -0.95 6.67
N ASP A 151 32.07 -0.96 5.42
CA ASP A 151 33.34 -1.61 5.05
C ASP A 151 34.52 -1.01 5.82
N SER A 152 34.56 0.33 5.96
CA SER A 152 35.60 1.03 6.73
C SER A 152 35.51 0.70 8.23
N LEU A 153 34.29 0.68 8.78
CA LEU A 153 34.04 0.37 10.18
C LEU A 153 34.46 -1.06 10.51
N VAL A 154 34.03 -2.03 9.71
CA VAL A 154 34.42 -3.44 9.87
C VAL A 154 35.94 -3.58 9.84
N SER A 155 36.63 -2.89 8.91
CA SER A 155 38.10 -2.95 8.84
C SER A 155 38.77 -2.40 10.11
N VAL A 156 38.24 -1.33 10.71
CA VAL A 156 38.83 -0.74 11.92
C VAL A 156 38.53 -1.60 13.16
N LEU A 157 37.32 -2.15 13.26
CA LEU A 157 36.91 -2.99 14.40
C LEU A 157 37.66 -4.33 14.49
N GLN A 158 38.33 -4.75 13.42
CA GLN A 158 39.20 -5.94 13.42
C GLN A 158 40.58 -5.70 14.03
N LEU A 159 40.93 -4.43 14.32
CA LEU A 159 42.22 -4.07 14.89
C LEU A 159 42.14 -4.02 16.43
N PRO A 160 43.29 -4.18 17.13
CA PRO A 160 43.35 -3.90 18.56
C PRO A 160 42.97 -2.45 18.85
N LEU A 161 42.11 -2.25 19.84
CA LEU A 161 41.61 -0.95 20.30
C LEU A 161 42.77 -0.09 20.82
N LYS A 162 42.85 1.13 20.28
CA LYS A 162 43.77 2.18 20.72
C LYS A 162 42.98 3.46 20.97
N ASP A 163 43.41 4.25 21.95
CA ASP A 163 42.74 5.50 22.31
C ASP A 163 42.66 6.50 21.15
N GLU A 164 43.68 6.50 20.28
CA GLU A 164 43.77 7.35 19.09
C GLU A 164 42.66 7.05 18.06
N ASP A 165 42.12 5.83 18.06
CA ASP A 165 41.11 5.37 17.09
C ASP A 165 39.67 5.66 17.55
N ILE A 166 39.44 5.99 18.83
CA ILE A 166 38.11 6.14 19.43
C ILE A 166 37.25 7.14 18.64
N GLY A 167 37.80 8.31 18.31
CA GLY A 167 37.07 9.33 17.56
C GLY A 167 36.69 8.89 16.14
N HIS A 168 37.54 8.10 15.51
CA HIS A 168 37.27 7.57 14.18
C HIS A 168 36.17 6.50 14.22
N ILE A 169 36.28 5.54 15.15
CA ILE A 169 35.27 4.50 15.38
C ILE A 169 33.92 5.15 15.70
N GLN A 170 33.90 6.12 16.62
CA GLN A 170 32.67 6.81 17.03
C GLN A 170 31.94 7.46 15.84
N LYS A 171 32.69 8.13 14.96
CA LYS A 171 32.13 8.75 13.75
C LYS A 171 31.59 7.69 12.79
N LEU A 172 32.33 6.62 12.57
CA LEU A 172 31.92 5.54 11.66
C LEU A 172 30.66 4.83 12.15
N VAL A 173 30.57 4.50 13.44
CA VAL A 173 29.38 3.87 14.04
C VAL A 173 28.15 4.77 13.88
N ALA A 174 28.27 6.06 14.19
CA ALA A 174 27.17 7.01 14.00
C ALA A 174 26.71 7.09 12.53
N ASN A 175 27.66 7.13 11.59
CA ASN A 175 27.36 7.22 10.16
C ASN A 175 26.76 5.91 9.60
N SER A 176 27.11 4.75 10.16
CA SER A 176 26.54 3.44 9.77
C SER A 176 25.11 3.19 10.26
N HIS A 177 24.61 4.00 11.21
CA HIS A 177 23.30 3.81 11.81
C HIS A 177 22.12 4.31 10.94
N SER A 178 22.37 4.83 9.74
CA SER A 178 21.33 5.43 8.90
C SER A 178 20.86 4.47 7.81
N ILE A 179 19.56 4.52 7.48
CA ILE A 179 18.94 3.76 6.39
C ILE A 179 18.00 4.66 5.59
N SER A 180 17.94 4.49 4.27
CA SER A 180 16.99 5.18 3.42
C SER A 180 15.84 4.25 3.01
N LEU A 181 14.60 4.65 3.31
CA LEU A 181 13.41 3.88 2.99
C LEU A 181 12.86 4.24 1.62
N PHE A 182 12.46 3.23 0.87
CA PHE A 182 11.81 3.39 -0.43
C PHE A 182 10.30 3.44 -0.21
N HIS A 183 9.61 4.33 -0.90
CA HIS A 183 8.17 4.51 -0.78
C HIS A 183 7.57 4.56 -2.19
N PRO A 184 7.18 3.40 -2.75
CA PRO A 184 6.72 3.32 -4.13
C PRO A 184 5.42 4.11 -4.37
N SER A 185 5.34 4.77 -5.52
CA SER A 185 4.14 5.44 -6.00
C SER A 185 3.18 4.40 -6.56
N ALA A 186 2.15 4.05 -5.78
CA ALA A 186 1.28 2.91 -6.09
C ALA A 186 -0.09 3.28 -6.68
N GLY A 187 -0.42 4.58 -6.78
CA GLY A 187 -1.76 5.06 -7.15
C GLY A 187 -2.22 4.56 -8.52
N ALA A 188 -1.43 4.81 -9.56
CA ALA A 188 -1.78 4.41 -10.91
C ALA A 188 -1.79 2.88 -11.08
N ILE A 189 -0.87 2.18 -10.43
CA ILE A 189 -0.82 0.70 -10.44
C ILE A 189 -2.10 0.10 -9.88
N PHE A 190 -2.58 0.61 -8.73
CA PHE A 190 -3.84 0.12 -8.14
C PHE A 190 -5.04 0.42 -9.03
N ALA A 191 -5.11 1.61 -9.63
CA ALA A 191 -6.18 1.95 -10.57
C ALA A 191 -6.19 0.99 -11.78
N ILE A 192 -5.05 0.79 -12.43
CA ILE A 192 -4.93 -0.13 -13.59
C ILE A 192 -5.34 -1.56 -13.23
N LYS A 193 -4.95 -2.06 -12.04
CA LYS A 193 -5.34 -3.40 -11.55
C LYS A 193 -6.85 -3.53 -11.30
N ASN A 194 -7.55 -2.45 -10.99
CA ASN A 194 -9.01 -2.44 -10.84
C ASN A 194 -9.73 -2.31 -12.20
N GLU A 195 -9.05 -1.81 -13.23
CA GLU A 195 -9.59 -1.58 -14.58
C GLU A 195 -9.35 -2.75 -15.55
N LEU A 196 -9.17 -3.97 -15.05
CA LEU A 196 -8.86 -5.16 -15.89
C LEU A 196 -9.99 -5.58 -16.84
N HIS A 197 -11.19 -5.03 -16.68
CA HIS A 197 -12.27 -5.19 -17.66
C HIS A 197 -11.93 -4.52 -19.01
N LEU A 198 -11.03 -3.53 -19.01
CA LEU A 198 -10.51 -2.90 -20.23
C LEU A 198 -9.52 -3.86 -20.91
N LYS A 199 -9.86 -4.28 -22.13
CA LYS A 199 -9.01 -5.19 -22.92
C LYS A 199 -7.60 -4.65 -23.14
N GLN A 200 -7.44 -3.33 -23.19
CA GLN A 200 -6.15 -2.64 -23.32
C GLN A 200 -5.18 -2.98 -22.20
N PHE A 201 -5.67 -3.31 -21.00
CA PHE A 201 -4.87 -3.77 -19.88
C PHE A 201 -4.81 -5.29 -19.79
N SER A 202 -5.95 -5.99 -19.77
CA SER A 202 -5.99 -7.44 -19.55
C SER A 202 -5.36 -8.27 -20.66
N SER A 203 -5.36 -7.79 -21.91
CA SER A 203 -4.69 -8.47 -23.04
C SER A 203 -3.22 -8.06 -23.22
N SER A 204 -2.71 -7.19 -22.35
CA SER A 204 -1.36 -6.63 -22.44
C SER A 204 -0.39 -7.31 -21.46
N LYS A 205 0.89 -6.97 -21.56
CA LYS A 205 1.93 -7.42 -20.61
C LYS A 205 2.06 -6.49 -19.40
N ILE A 206 1.26 -5.42 -19.30
CA ILE A 206 1.41 -4.40 -18.24
C ILE A 206 1.34 -5.03 -16.85
N ILE A 207 0.43 -5.99 -16.65
CA ILE A 207 0.23 -6.67 -15.35
C ILE A 207 1.44 -7.52 -14.97
N SER A 208 2.10 -8.15 -15.95
CA SER A 208 3.32 -8.92 -15.68
C SER A 208 4.48 -8.01 -15.25
N TYR A 209 4.62 -6.84 -15.87
CA TYR A 209 5.64 -5.86 -15.48
C TYR A 209 5.33 -5.23 -14.11
N ILE A 210 4.07 -4.88 -13.85
CA ILE A 210 3.60 -4.42 -12.54
C ILE A 210 3.92 -5.48 -11.47
N ALA A 211 3.59 -6.75 -11.72
CA ALA A 211 3.84 -7.83 -10.77
C ALA A 211 5.34 -8.04 -10.50
N ALA A 212 6.21 -7.87 -11.50
CA ALA A 212 7.66 -7.93 -11.30
C ALA A 212 8.16 -6.81 -10.38
N TYR A 213 7.72 -5.57 -10.65
CA TYR A 213 8.03 -4.39 -9.85
C TYR A 213 7.53 -4.52 -8.40
N GLU A 214 6.26 -4.92 -8.20
CA GLU A 214 5.67 -5.14 -6.87
C GLU A 214 6.45 -6.23 -6.10
N ARG A 215 6.80 -7.34 -6.76
CA ARG A 215 7.55 -8.43 -6.12
C ARG A 215 8.92 -7.98 -5.61
N HIS A 216 9.70 -7.26 -6.41
CA HIS A 216 11.01 -6.79 -5.95
C HIS A 216 10.89 -5.70 -4.88
N THR A 217 9.84 -4.88 -4.94
CA THR A 217 9.52 -3.89 -3.91
C THR A 217 9.21 -4.56 -2.56
N GLU A 218 8.42 -5.64 -2.55
CA GLU A 218 8.14 -6.42 -1.34
C GLU A 218 9.40 -7.05 -0.72
N LEU A 219 10.30 -7.57 -1.56
CA LEU A 219 11.58 -8.11 -1.12
C LEU A 219 12.47 -7.02 -0.51
N LEU A 220 12.54 -5.83 -1.12
CA LEU A 220 13.28 -4.69 -0.57
C LEU A 220 12.73 -4.28 0.80
N HIS A 221 11.41 -4.22 0.97
CA HIS A 221 10.82 -3.89 2.26
C HIS A 221 11.17 -4.91 3.35
N THR A 222 11.17 -6.20 3.00
CA THR A 222 11.63 -7.25 3.91
C THR A 222 13.08 -7.02 4.34
N ALA A 223 13.97 -6.70 3.40
CA ALA A 223 15.37 -6.38 3.71
C ALA A 223 15.52 -5.09 4.55
N GLN A 224 14.68 -4.08 4.31
CA GLN A 224 14.65 -2.84 5.11
C GLN A 224 14.23 -3.11 6.56
N ASP A 225 13.23 -3.97 6.77
CA ASP A 225 12.79 -4.37 8.10
C ASP A 225 13.89 -5.14 8.85
N ILE A 226 14.60 -6.04 8.16
CA ILE A 226 15.75 -6.76 8.72
C ILE A 226 16.87 -5.78 9.08
N ALA A 227 17.21 -4.83 8.21
CA ALA A 227 18.24 -3.83 8.47
C ALA A 227 17.91 -2.98 9.70
N LEU A 228 16.67 -2.49 9.80
CA LEU A 228 16.17 -1.77 10.97
C LEU A 228 16.23 -2.62 12.25
N GLN A 229 15.88 -3.91 12.14
CA GLN A 229 15.97 -4.84 13.28
C GLN A 229 17.41 -5.03 13.74
N TYR A 230 18.37 -5.18 12.82
CA TYR A 230 19.79 -5.33 13.15
C TYR A 230 20.36 -4.07 13.79
N GLN A 231 20.03 -2.88 13.27
CA GLN A 231 20.41 -1.62 13.92
C GLN A 231 19.91 -1.56 15.38
N ARG A 232 18.63 -1.87 15.61
CA ARG A 232 18.03 -1.87 16.95
C ARG A 232 18.60 -2.93 17.89
N SER A 233 19.01 -4.07 17.34
CA SER A 233 19.49 -5.21 18.13
C SER A 233 20.97 -5.12 18.44
N PHE A 234 21.76 -4.45 17.60
CA PHE A 234 23.22 -4.47 17.69
C PHE A 234 23.85 -3.09 17.86
N VAL A 235 23.45 -2.11 17.04
CA VAL A 235 24.05 -0.77 17.06
C VAL A 235 23.50 0.06 18.22
N ASP A 236 22.17 0.05 18.44
CA ASP A 236 21.55 0.83 19.51
C ASP A 236 22.09 0.46 20.90
N PRO A 237 22.23 -0.84 21.27
CA PRO A 237 22.82 -1.19 22.56
C PRO A 237 24.27 -0.72 22.69
N PHE A 238 25.07 -0.79 21.62
CA PHE A 238 26.44 -0.29 21.63
C PHE A 238 26.48 1.23 21.86
N LEU A 239 25.67 1.98 21.11
CA LEU A 239 25.52 3.43 21.27
C LEU A 239 25.11 3.78 22.70
N LEU A 240 24.07 3.13 23.23
CA LEU A 240 23.55 3.37 24.59
C LEU A 240 24.55 3.01 25.69
N LYS A 241 25.40 2.01 25.48
CA LYS A 241 26.41 1.59 26.46
C LYS A 241 27.64 2.50 26.42
N HIS A 242 28.11 2.88 25.24
CA HIS A 242 29.43 3.49 25.06
C HIS A 242 29.42 4.97 24.70
N PHE A 243 28.38 5.53 24.09
CA PHE A 243 28.40 6.97 23.77
C PHE A 243 28.07 7.79 25.01
N THR A 244 28.74 8.93 25.20
CA THR A 244 28.30 9.95 26.16
C THR A 244 27.07 10.67 25.62
N ALA A 245 26.26 11.28 26.49
CA ALA A 245 25.07 12.03 26.05
C ALA A 245 25.42 13.16 25.07
N ALA A 246 26.54 13.85 25.31
CA ALA A 246 27.03 14.90 24.41
C ALA A 246 27.43 14.33 23.03
N ASN A 247 28.14 13.21 23.00
CA ASN A 247 28.59 12.57 21.77
C ASN A 247 27.45 11.95 20.97
N LEU A 248 26.46 11.37 21.63
CA LEU A 248 25.24 10.85 20.99
C LEU A 248 24.40 11.99 20.41
N SER A 249 24.24 13.09 21.16
CA SER A 249 23.56 14.30 20.69
C SER A 249 24.27 14.91 19.48
N ALA A 250 25.61 15.01 19.51
CA ALA A 250 26.38 15.52 18.38
C ALA A 250 26.27 14.62 17.13
N ALA A 251 26.28 13.29 17.31
CA ALA A 251 26.17 12.32 16.24
C ALA A 251 24.86 12.46 15.43
N PHE A 252 23.74 12.74 16.10
CA PHE A 252 22.41 12.77 15.46
C PHE A 252 21.76 14.16 15.40
N GLY A 253 22.36 15.18 16.03
CA GLY A 253 21.86 16.55 16.08
C GLY A 253 22.50 17.52 15.07
N GLY A 254 23.45 17.06 14.25
CA GLY A 254 24.09 17.88 13.22
C GLY A 254 25.10 18.90 13.79
N HIS A 255 25.58 18.71 15.01
CA HIS A 255 26.58 19.57 15.65
C HIS A 255 27.96 18.90 15.68
N LYS A 256 29.02 19.70 15.76
CA LYS A 256 30.39 19.20 15.76
C LYS A 256 30.69 18.48 17.08
N LEU A 257 31.32 17.31 16.98
CA LEU A 257 31.91 16.60 18.13
C LEU A 257 33.01 17.45 18.76
N GLU A 258 32.82 17.84 20.02
CA GLU A 258 33.80 18.65 20.77
C GLU A 258 34.96 17.78 21.27
N LYS A 259 34.67 16.59 21.80
CA LYS A 259 35.67 15.63 22.31
C LYS A 259 35.26 14.19 21.97
N PRO A 260 36.05 13.48 21.14
CA PRO A 260 35.80 12.06 20.92
C PRO A 260 36.12 11.26 22.20
N GLU A 261 35.11 10.61 22.75
CA GLU A 261 35.23 9.78 23.95
C GLU A 261 34.11 8.74 23.99
N MET A 262 34.44 7.54 24.48
CA MET A 262 33.48 6.47 24.74
C MET A 262 33.59 5.99 26.19
N ARG A 263 32.44 5.68 26.79
CA ARG A 263 32.31 5.15 28.15
C ARG A 263 32.59 3.66 28.16
N ASN A 264 33.43 3.22 29.10
CA ASN A 264 33.61 1.80 29.46
C ASN A 264 33.82 0.88 28.23
N LEU A 265 34.55 1.34 27.23
CA LEU A 265 34.78 0.59 26.00
C LEU A 265 35.91 -0.43 26.21
N SER A 266 35.65 -1.70 25.92
CA SER A 266 36.65 -2.76 25.97
C SER A 266 36.95 -3.35 24.59
N GLN A 267 38.04 -4.13 24.48
CA GLN A 267 38.34 -4.87 23.25
C GLN A 267 37.24 -5.89 22.91
N GLU A 268 36.61 -6.49 23.91
CA GLU A 268 35.52 -7.45 23.72
C GLU A 268 34.31 -6.77 23.06
N ASP A 269 33.95 -5.56 23.51
CA ASP A 269 32.86 -4.78 22.93
C ASP A 269 33.11 -4.44 21.45
N ILE A 270 34.35 -4.05 21.12
CA ILE A 270 34.78 -3.77 19.73
C ILE A 270 34.72 -5.03 18.86
N THR A 271 35.17 -6.16 19.40
CA THR A 271 35.16 -7.44 18.69
C THR A 271 33.74 -7.89 18.39
N GLN A 272 32.83 -7.75 19.37
CA GLN A 272 31.41 -8.08 19.19
C GLN A 272 30.75 -7.15 18.17
N LEU A 273 30.95 -5.83 18.29
CA LEU A 273 30.43 -4.88 17.32
C LEU A 273 30.96 -5.18 15.91
N GLY A 274 32.21 -5.62 15.78
CA GLY A 274 32.78 -6.02 14.49
C GLY A 274 32.01 -7.17 13.84
N VAL A 275 31.61 -8.19 14.62
CA VAL A 275 30.78 -9.30 14.12
C VAL A 275 29.39 -8.80 13.73
N ASP A 276 28.78 -7.96 14.55
CA ASP A 276 27.44 -7.43 14.30
C ASP A 276 27.41 -6.56 13.04
N MET A 277 28.44 -5.72 12.84
CA MET A 277 28.59 -4.87 11.67
C MET A 277 28.80 -5.66 10.38
N VAL A 278 29.42 -6.85 10.44
CA VAL A 278 29.49 -7.74 9.26
C VAL A 278 28.10 -8.17 8.81
N LEU A 279 27.19 -8.50 9.74
CA LEU A 279 25.81 -8.84 9.41
C LEU A 279 25.06 -7.65 8.81
N ILE A 280 25.20 -6.46 9.40
CA ILE A 280 24.59 -5.23 8.88
C ILE A 280 25.09 -4.95 7.45
N ARG A 281 26.41 -5.01 7.23
CA ARG A 281 27.05 -4.81 5.93
C ARG A 281 26.52 -5.76 4.86
N ILE A 282 26.21 -7.01 5.20
CA ILE A 282 25.63 -7.99 4.26
C ILE A 282 24.23 -7.54 3.82
N VAL A 283 23.41 -7.06 4.76
CA VAL A 283 22.06 -6.57 4.45
C VAL A 283 22.12 -5.26 3.67
N THR A 284 23.05 -4.34 3.98
CA THR A 284 23.27 -3.11 3.20
C THR A 284 23.60 -3.42 1.73
N ASP A 285 24.44 -4.43 1.48
CA ASP A 285 24.73 -4.90 0.12
C ASP A 285 23.52 -5.55 -0.57
N GLU A 286 22.66 -6.25 0.18
CA GLU A 286 21.37 -6.76 -0.32
C GLU A 286 20.42 -5.63 -0.73
N LEU A 287 20.25 -4.60 0.10
CA LEU A 287 19.46 -3.41 -0.22
C LEU A 287 19.91 -2.75 -1.53
N LEU A 288 21.22 -2.64 -1.76
CA LEU A 288 21.79 -2.10 -3.01
C LEU A 288 21.53 -2.99 -4.23
N ARG A 289 21.55 -4.32 -4.06
CA ARG A 289 21.19 -5.24 -5.14
C ARG A 289 19.71 -5.13 -5.48
N ASP A 290 18.84 -5.09 -4.48
CA ASP A 290 17.39 -5.04 -4.70
C ASP A 290 16.94 -3.69 -5.26
N ASN A 291 17.51 -2.58 -4.79
CA ASN A 291 17.31 -1.26 -5.41
C ASN A 291 17.60 -1.30 -6.92
N ARG A 292 18.70 -1.92 -7.35
CA ARG A 292 19.04 -2.05 -8.78
C ARG A 292 18.05 -2.90 -9.55
N LYS A 293 17.53 -3.99 -8.96
CA LYS A 293 16.50 -4.82 -9.60
C LYS A 293 15.19 -4.05 -9.77
N ILE A 294 14.75 -3.34 -8.73
CA ILE A 294 13.55 -2.50 -8.79
C ILE A 294 13.72 -1.41 -9.85
N LYS A 295 14.87 -0.73 -9.88
CA LYS A 295 15.16 0.28 -10.90
C LYS A 295 15.10 -0.30 -12.32
N TYR A 296 15.59 -1.52 -12.52
CA TYR A 296 15.46 -2.21 -13.80
C TYR A 296 13.98 -2.47 -14.16
N ASP A 297 13.17 -2.93 -13.20
CA ASP A 297 11.74 -3.16 -13.43
C ASP A 297 10.99 -1.87 -13.76
N VAL A 298 11.26 -0.79 -13.02
CA VAL A 298 10.64 0.53 -13.23
C VAL A 298 10.98 1.06 -14.62
N ILE A 299 12.24 1.00 -15.04
CA ILE A 299 12.67 1.44 -16.38
C ILE A 299 12.00 0.59 -17.46
N THR A 300 11.95 -0.73 -17.26
CA THR A 300 11.34 -1.66 -18.22
C THR A 300 9.83 -1.44 -18.36
N LEU A 301 9.13 -1.26 -17.24
CA LEU A 301 7.71 -0.94 -17.22
C LEU A 301 7.45 0.43 -17.86
N LEU A 302 8.26 1.45 -17.54
CA LEU A 302 8.16 2.78 -18.13
C LEU A 302 8.31 2.73 -19.65
N GLN A 303 9.33 2.03 -20.15
CA GLN A 303 9.55 1.86 -21.59
C GLN A 303 8.36 1.14 -22.25
N TYR A 304 7.90 0.04 -21.64
CA TYR A 304 6.74 -0.70 -22.14
C TYR A 304 5.49 0.19 -22.24
N VAL A 305 5.22 0.99 -21.20
CA VAL A 305 4.06 1.86 -21.15
C VAL A 305 4.14 2.93 -22.24
N LYS A 306 5.31 3.56 -22.40
CA LYS A 306 5.53 4.57 -23.46
C LYS A 306 5.32 4.00 -24.86
N GLU A 307 5.91 2.84 -25.15
CA GLU A 307 5.81 2.20 -26.47
C GLU A 307 4.38 1.73 -26.78
N ARG A 308 3.70 1.15 -25.78
CA ARG A 308 2.40 0.50 -25.98
C ARG A 308 1.22 1.48 -25.98
N TYR A 309 1.25 2.49 -25.11
CA TYR A 309 0.09 3.33 -24.82
C TYR A 309 0.25 4.79 -25.29
N GLN A 310 1.48 5.23 -25.60
CA GLN A 310 1.77 6.60 -26.04
C GLN A 310 1.08 7.65 -25.15
N PRO A 311 1.33 7.61 -23.82
CA PRO A 311 0.73 8.54 -22.88
C PRO A 311 1.18 9.98 -23.17
N ASP A 312 0.41 10.94 -22.70
CA ASP A 312 0.81 12.35 -22.76
C ASP A 312 2.01 12.57 -21.85
N GLU A 313 3.10 13.11 -22.41
CA GLU A 313 4.24 13.58 -21.62
C GLU A 313 3.97 15.03 -21.22
N GLU A 314 3.54 15.25 -19.98
CA GLU A 314 3.68 16.55 -19.31
C GLU A 314 5.13 16.80 -18.89
#